data_AF-A0A382XI00-F1
#
_entry.id   AF-A0A382XI00-F1
#
_cell.length_a   1.000
_cell.length_b   1.000
_cell.length_c   1.000
_cell.angle_alpha   90.00
_cell.angle_beta   90.00
_cell.angle_gamma   90.00
#
_symmetry.space_group_name_H-M   'P 1'
#
loop_
_entity.id
_entity.type
_entity.pdbx_description
1 polymer ?
#
loop_
_entity_poly.entity_id
_entity_poly.type
_entity_poly.pdbx_seq_one_letter_code
_entity_poly.pdbx_strand_id
1 'polypeptide(L)'
;TYIGVTATPARLDLNNTFETENEEWVYFRHHLDYVGKNDFFLNDSDDNYQRYNVTSNEKKDLEKAIIFFIVNATYLNLLNLCHERDEENYGMLIHTSGKKVDHKTDASIVRSVIEALSSKNHKNHQRMINEINRYISSRKEIKDFDQEEVVNIIVDEISSNKVVMMNSDYDTRDENTTPKAKYTFFIGGNVVSRGVTFDNLLGMFFTRSAKHNIQQDTYIQRARMFGSRKTYLKFFQLWISPELFADWQRCFVYHYISLETLKETEMAPI
;
A
#
# COMPACT_ATOMS: atom_id res chain seq x y z
N THR A 1 -27.83 25.73 -11.33
CA THR A 1 -27.63 24.26 -11.31
C THR A 1 -26.26 23.97 -10.78
N TYR A 2 -26.16 23.16 -9.72
CA TYR A 2 -24.89 22.74 -9.12
C TYR A 2 -24.68 21.26 -9.46
N ILE A 3 -23.49 20.91 -9.95
CA ILE A 3 -23.10 19.52 -10.21
C ILE A 3 -22.00 19.20 -9.21
N GLY A 4 -22.29 18.26 -8.30
CA GLY A 4 -21.33 17.75 -7.32
C GLY A 4 -20.83 16.37 -7.71
N VAL A 5 -19.56 16.09 -7.43
CA VAL A 5 -18.98 14.74 -7.58
C VAL A 5 -18.58 14.26 -6.19
N THR A 6 -18.96 13.02 -5.84
CA THR A 6 -18.60 12.41 -4.56
C THR A 6 -18.22 10.94 -4.74
N ALA A 7 -17.23 10.50 -3.96
CA ALA A 7 -16.87 9.09 -3.84
C ALA A 7 -17.68 8.36 -2.75
N THR A 8 -18.43 9.08 -1.92
CA THR A 8 -19.28 8.54 -0.84
C THR A 8 -20.73 9.03 -0.99
N PRO A 9 -21.41 8.64 -2.09
CA PRO A 9 -22.76 9.12 -2.39
C PRO A 9 -23.79 8.80 -1.30
N ALA A 10 -23.68 7.63 -0.65
CA ALA A 10 -24.58 7.20 0.41
C ALA A 10 -24.71 8.21 1.57
N ARG A 11 -23.63 8.94 1.92
CA ARG A 11 -23.69 9.95 2.98
C ARG A 11 -24.53 11.17 2.59
N LEU A 12 -24.53 11.55 1.31
CA LEU A 12 -25.32 12.67 0.81
C LEU A 12 -26.80 12.30 0.79
N ASP A 13 -27.12 11.08 0.33
CA ASP A 13 -28.48 10.57 0.28
C ASP A 13 -29.11 10.49 1.67
N LEU A 14 -28.41 9.83 2.61
CA LEU A 14 -28.92 9.55 3.95
C LEU A 14 -29.18 10.82 4.77
N ASN A 15 -28.42 11.88 4.51
CA ASN A 15 -28.59 13.17 5.16
C ASN A 15 -29.41 14.17 4.33
N ASN A 16 -29.92 13.76 3.16
CA ASN A 16 -30.55 14.62 2.15
C ASN A 16 -29.78 15.94 1.93
N THR A 17 -28.46 15.85 1.86
CA THR A 17 -27.60 17.04 1.83
C THR A 17 -27.63 17.65 0.43
N PHE A 18 -28.04 18.91 0.29
CA PHE A 18 -28.21 19.60 -1.00
C PHE A 18 -29.39 19.09 -1.86
N GLU A 19 -30.42 18.50 -1.25
CA GLU A 19 -31.64 18.07 -1.97
C GLU A 19 -31.30 17.13 -3.15
N THR A 20 -30.46 16.10 -2.89
CA THR A 20 -30.00 15.22 -3.96
C THR A 20 -31.10 14.29 -4.44
N GLU A 21 -31.31 14.21 -5.75
CA GLU A 21 -32.17 13.22 -6.37
C GLU A 21 -31.31 12.04 -6.82
N ASN A 22 -31.37 10.92 -6.09
CA ASN A 22 -30.51 9.75 -6.35
C ASN A 22 -30.86 9.02 -7.67
N GLU A 23 -32.10 9.18 -8.14
CA GLU A 23 -32.61 8.73 -9.44
C GLU A 23 -31.83 9.36 -10.62
N GLU A 24 -31.32 10.59 -10.44
CA GLU A 24 -30.59 11.35 -11.46
C GLU A 24 -29.06 11.14 -11.37
N TRP A 25 -28.58 10.21 -10.53
CA TRP A 25 -27.15 10.01 -10.33
C TRP A 25 -26.49 9.29 -11.51
N VAL A 26 -25.45 9.92 -12.04
CA VAL A 26 -24.60 9.34 -13.08
C VAL A 26 -23.37 8.68 -12.45
N TYR A 27 -23.26 7.36 -12.62
CA TYR A 27 -22.13 6.60 -12.14
C TYR A 27 -20.95 6.63 -13.13
N PHE A 28 -19.84 7.22 -12.72
CA PHE A 28 -18.59 7.18 -13.48
C PHE A 28 -17.84 5.87 -13.24
N ARG A 29 -17.51 5.15 -14.32
CA ARG A 29 -16.59 4.01 -14.25
C ARG A 29 -15.18 4.51 -14.00
N HIS A 30 -14.41 3.77 -13.21
CA HIS A 30 -13.00 4.02 -13.02
C HIS A 30 -12.21 3.69 -14.30
N HIS A 31 -11.02 4.28 -14.43
CA HIS A 31 -10.10 3.98 -15.52
C HIS A 31 -9.70 2.49 -15.52
N LEU A 32 -9.40 1.91 -16.69
CA LEU A 32 -9.04 0.47 -16.83
C LEU A 32 -7.78 0.04 -16.07
N ASP A 33 -6.95 1.02 -15.68
CA ASP A 33 -5.71 0.80 -14.91
C ASP A 33 -5.88 1.00 -13.41
N TYR A 34 -7.07 1.45 -12.98
CA TYR A 34 -7.36 1.60 -11.56
C TYR A 34 -7.52 0.22 -10.94
N VAL A 35 -6.73 -0.02 -9.90
CA VAL A 35 -6.76 -1.20 -9.06
C VAL A 35 -7.45 -0.81 -7.75
N GLY A 36 -8.44 -1.57 -7.32
CA GLY A 36 -9.29 -1.23 -6.21
C GLY A 36 -9.73 -2.41 -5.35
N LYS A 37 -10.86 -2.25 -4.66
CA LYS A 37 -11.43 -3.27 -3.77
C LYS A 37 -11.63 -4.62 -4.44
N ASN A 38 -12.00 -4.61 -5.72
CA ASN A 38 -12.24 -5.83 -6.48
C ASN A 38 -10.96 -6.65 -6.63
N ASP A 39 -9.85 -6.00 -6.97
CA ASP A 39 -8.57 -6.66 -7.21
C ASP A 39 -7.91 -7.18 -5.92
N PHE A 40 -8.07 -6.44 -4.81
CA PHE A 40 -7.42 -6.76 -3.54
C PHE A 40 -8.22 -7.69 -2.62
N PHE A 41 -9.56 -7.61 -2.63
CA PHE A 41 -10.41 -8.25 -1.61
C PHE A 41 -11.55 -9.12 -2.13
N LEU A 42 -12.01 -8.89 -3.36
CA LEU A 42 -13.18 -9.58 -3.91
C LEU A 42 -12.84 -10.59 -5.01
N ASN A 43 -11.58 -10.66 -5.44
CA ASN A 43 -11.11 -11.64 -6.39
C ASN A 43 -10.42 -12.79 -5.64
N ASP A 44 -10.88 -14.02 -5.86
CA ASP A 44 -10.35 -15.24 -5.23
C ASP A 44 -9.04 -15.73 -5.88
N SER A 45 -8.56 -15.06 -6.94
CA SER A 45 -7.27 -15.40 -7.53
C SER A 45 -6.13 -14.88 -6.64
N ASP A 46 -5.45 -15.79 -5.94
CA ASP A 46 -4.26 -15.54 -5.12
C ASP A 46 -3.06 -14.92 -5.90
N ASP A 47 -3.16 -14.75 -7.22
CA ASP A 47 -2.06 -14.39 -8.12
C ASP A 47 -1.92 -12.88 -8.43
N ASN A 48 -2.88 -12.03 -8.02
CA ASN A 48 -2.86 -10.62 -8.46
C ASN A 48 -1.76 -9.79 -7.77
N TYR A 49 -1.50 -10.04 -6.49
CA TYR A 49 -0.55 -9.30 -5.67
C TYR A 49 0.00 -10.21 -4.54
N GLN A 50 1.03 -9.75 -3.84
CA GLN A 50 1.70 -10.54 -2.81
C GLN A 50 1.10 -10.25 -1.43
N ARG A 51 0.30 -11.17 -0.87
CA ARG A 51 -0.25 -11.04 0.48
C ARG A 51 0.59 -11.82 1.50
N TYR A 52 0.96 -11.17 2.60
CA TYR A 52 1.70 -11.76 3.71
C TYR A 52 0.97 -11.55 5.04
N ASN A 53 0.84 -12.62 5.80
CA ASN A 53 0.27 -12.56 7.15
C ASN A 53 1.32 -12.06 8.14
N VAL A 54 1.01 -10.98 8.84
CA VAL A 54 1.87 -10.53 9.95
C VAL A 54 1.66 -11.45 11.15
N THR A 55 2.77 -11.96 11.70
CA THR A 55 2.80 -12.87 12.84
C THR A 55 2.92 -12.12 14.17
N SER A 56 3.01 -12.85 15.28
CA SER A 56 3.27 -12.26 16.60
C SER A 56 4.63 -11.56 16.72
N ASN A 57 5.56 -11.80 15.79
CA ASN A 57 6.84 -11.11 15.74
C ASN A 57 6.85 -10.01 14.66
N GLU A 58 6.07 -8.96 14.89
CA GLU A 58 5.89 -7.84 13.95
C GLU A 58 7.21 -7.22 13.50
N LYS A 59 8.21 -7.12 14.40
CA LYS A 59 9.52 -6.57 14.05
C LYS A 59 10.22 -7.39 12.97
N LYS A 60 10.24 -8.72 13.11
CA LYS A 60 10.88 -9.62 12.15
C LYS A 60 10.15 -9.60 10.82
N ASP A 61 8.83 -9.51 10.85
CA ASP A 61 8.02 -9.42 9.63
C ASP A 61 8.20 -8.06 8.94
N LEU A 62 8.35 -6.97 9.71
CA LEU A 62 8.68 -5.67 9.15
C LEU A 62 10.07 -5.67 8.50
N GLU A 63 11.09 -6.27 9.12
CA GLU A 63 12.41 -6.43 8.50
C GLU A 63 12.32 -7.15 7.14
N LYS A 64 11.55 -8.25 7.06
CA LYS A 64 11.31 -8.97 5.80
C LYS A 64 10.56 -8.10 4.79
N ALA A 65 9.50 -7.42 5.22
CA ALA A 65 8.70 -6.57 4.36
C ALA A 65 9.54 -5.46 3.72
N ILE A 66 10.45 -4.84 4.48
CA ILE A 66 11.40 -3.84 3.95
C ILE A 66 12.31 -4.47 2.88
N ILE A 67 12.85 -5.65 3.14
CA ILE A 67 13.73 -6.37 2.20
C ILE A 67 12.97 -6.70 0.91
N PHE A 68 11.76 -7.24 1.01
CA PHE A 68 10.96 -7.66 -0.15
C PHE A 68 10.58 -6.44 -1.00
N PHE A 69 10.25 -5.31 -0.36
CA PHE A 69 10.02 -4.05 -1.04
C PHE A 69 11.25 -3.57 -1.82
N ILE A 70 12.43 -3.57 -1.19
CA ILE A 70 13.68 -3.16 -1.85
C ILE A 70 13.96 -4.05 -3.08
N VAL A 71 13.82 -5.37 -2.94
CA VAL A 71 14.02 -6.31 -4.04
C VAL A 71 13.04 -6.05 -5.18
N ASN A 72 11.74 -5.91 -4.89
CA ASN A 72 10.73 -5.67 -5.92
C ASN A 72 10.92 -4.31 -6.61
N ALA A 73 11.27 -3.26 -5.88
CA ALA A 73 11.56 -1.94 -6.45
C ALA A 73 12.78 -1.98 -7.39
N THR A 74 13.85 -2.67 -6.96
CA THR A 74 15.05 -2.86 -7.78
C THR A 74 14.72 -3.64 -9.05
N TYR A 75 13.99 -4.75 -8.91
CA TYR A 75 13.60 -5.59 -10.03
C TYR A 75 12.72 -4.84 -11.05
N LEU A 76 11.80 -4.02 -10.57
CA LEU A 76 10.97 -3.19 -11.44
C LEU A 76 11.78 -2.16 -12.22
N ASN A 77 12.76 -1.51 -11.59
CA ASN A 77 13.64 -0.58 -12.29
C ASN A 77 14.54 -1.29 -13.32
N LEU A 78 15.04 -2.47 -13.01
CA LEU A 78 15.74 -3.33 -13.98
C LEU A 78 14.85 -3.66 -15.19
N LEU A 79 13.59 -4.04 -14.97
CA LEU A 79 12.63 -4.27 -16.05
C LEU A 79 12.35 -2.99 -16.86
N ASN A 80 12.22 -1.83 -16.21
CA ASN A 80 12.02 -0.56 -16.91
C ASN A 80 13.18 -0.27 -17.85
N LEU A 81 14.42 -0.41 -17.37
CA LEU A 81 15.63 -0.22 -18.17
C LEU A 81 15.70 -1.19 -19.36
N CYS A 82 15.35 -2.47 -19.17
CA CYS A 82 15.26 -3.45 -20.27
C CYS A 82 14.19 -3.10 -21.32
N HIS A 83 13.20 -2.30 -20.95
CA HIS A 83 12.14 -1.81 -21.84
C HIS A 83 12.36 -0.38 -22.31
N GLU A 84 13.58 0.17 -22.18
CA GLU A 84 13.94 1.53 -22.57
C GLU A 84 13.06 2.61 -21.89
N ARG A 85 12.67 2.35 -20.63
CA ARG A 85 11.93 3.29 -19.78
C ARG A 85 12.84 3.84 -18.68
N ASP A 86 12.52 5.03 -18.22
CA ASP A 86 13.18 5.63 -17.08
C ASP A 86 12.91 4.81 -15.80
N GLU A 87 13.86 4.88 -14.87
CA GLU A 87 13.67 4.34 -13.53
C GLU A 87 12.61 5.12 -12.77
N GLU A 88 11.92 4.41 -11.88
CA GLU A 88 10.85 4.97 -11.05
C GLU A 88 11.26 4.95 -9.57
N ASN A 89 10.69 5.87 -8.80
CA ASN A 89 10.79 5.85 -7.35
C ASN A 89 9.57 5.13 -6.77
N TYR A 90 9.79 4.16 -5.88
CA TYR A 90 8.72 3.39 -5.26
C TYR A 90 8.56 3.72 -3.79
N GLY A 91 7.32 3.56 -3.31
CA GLY A 91 6.92 3.84 -1.95
C GLY A 91 6.50 2.60 -1.16
N MET A 92 6.87 2.51 0.11
CA MET A 92 6.29 1.57 1.07
C MET A 92 5.67 2.33 2.24
N LEU A 93 4.41 2.02 2.56
CA LEU A 93 3.69 2.60 3.70
C LEU A 93 3.72 1.64 4.89
N ILE A 94 4.23 2.12 6.02
CA ILE A 94 4.34 1.38 7.28
C ILE A 94 3.43 2.03 8.32
N HIS A 95 2.48 1.24 8.82
CA HIS A 95 1.54 1.65 9.84
C HIS A 95 1.26 0.54 10.87
N THR A 96 2.07 0.53 11.92
CA THR A 96 1.89 -0.39 13.05
C THR A 96 0.95 0.17 14.13
N SER A 97 0.95 1.51 14.30
CA SER A 97 0.34 2.16 15.46
C SER A 97 -0.03 3.62 15.18
N GLY A 98 -0.90 4.20 16.02
CA GLY A 98 -1.20 5.64 16.04
C GLY A 98 -0.28 6.46 16.94
N LYS A 99 0.60 5.83 17.72
CA LYS A 99 1.48 6.53 18.67
C LYS A 99 2.77 6.95 17.98
N LYS A 100 3.18 8.21 18.19
CA LYS A 100 4.45 8.76 17.67
C LYS A 100 5.68 7.97 18.14
N VAL A 101 5.63 7.35 19.32
CA VAL A 101 6.72 6.50 19.85
C VAL A 101 6.92 5.26 18.98
N ASP A 102 5.83 4.63 18.57
CA ASP A 102 5.90 3.42 17.76
C ASP A 102 6.38 3.75 16.33
N HIS A 103 6.03 4.92 15.80
CA HIS A 103 6.58 5.39 14.52
C HIS A 103 8.11 5.58 14.58
N LYS A 104 8.66 6.04 15.72
CA LYS A 104 10.12 6.12 15.89
C LYS A 104 10.75 4.73 15.91
N THR A 105 10.07 3.75 16.51
CA THR A 105 10.50 2.34 16.51
C THR A 105 10.51 1.79 15.09
N ASP A 106 9.44 1.96 14.31
CA ASP A 106 9.37 1.54 12.91
C ASP A 106 10.49 2.17 12.08
N ALA A 107 10.71 3.48 12.25
CA ALA A 107 11.77 4.20 11.56
C ALA A 107 13.17 3.70 11.95
N SER A 108 13.36 3.26 13.19
CA SER A 108 14.62 2.67 13.64
C SER A 108 14.87 1.30 13.01
N ILE A 109 13.81 0.51 12.78
CA ILE A 109 13.89 -0.79 12.08
C ILE A 109 14.27 -0.57 10.61
N VAL A 110 13.59 0.36 9.92
CA VAL A 110 13.92 0.73 8.53
C VAL A 110 15.38 1.16 8.40
N ARG A 111 15.84 2.10 9.24
CA ARG A 111 17.23 2.55 9.22
C ARG A 111 18.22 1.43 9.53
N SER A 112 17.91 0.56 10.50
CA SER A 112 18.75 -0.60 10.83
C SER A 112 18.89 -1.58 9.66
N VAL A 113 17.84 -1.78 8.85
CA VAL A 113 17.94 -2.65 7.66
C VAL A 113 18.80 -1.98 6.59
N ILE A 114 18.58 -0.69 6.33
CA ILE A 114 19.36 0.10 5.35
C ILE A 114 20.84 0.12 5.73
N GLU A 115 21.18 0.41 6.99
CA GLU A 115 22.56 0.42 7.50
C GLU A 115 23.22 -0.96 7.37
N ALA A 116 22.47 -2.03 7.65
CA ALA A 116 22.96 -3.40 7.52
C ALA A 116 23.23 -3.79 6.06
N LEU A 117 22.44 -3.28 5.10
CA LEU A 117 22.66 -3.51 3.67
C LEU A 117 23.81 -2.66 3.12
N SER A 118 23.93 -1.41 3.57
CA SER A 118 24.94 -0.46 3.10
C SER A 118 26.38 -0.80 3.56
N SER A 119 26.56 -1.44 4.72
CA SER A 119 27.88 -1.74 5.27
C SER A 119 28.19 -3.24 5.30
N LYS A 120 29.17 -3.66 4.49
CA LYS A 120 29.65 -5.06 4.44
C LYS A 120 30.18 -5.58 5.80
N ASN A 121 30.69 -4.68 6.64
CA ASN A 121 31.22 -5.01 7.97
C ASN A 121 30.13 -5.05 9.06
N HIS A 122 28.88 -4.72 8.72
CA HIS A 122 27.80 -4.72 9.69
C HIS A 122 27.46 -6.16 10.11
N LYS A 123 27.30 -6.40 11.42
CA LYS A 123 27.05 -7.74 11.98
C LYS A 123 25.85 -8.49 11.37
N ASN A 124 24.86 -7.75 10.87
CA ASN A 124 23.66 -8.31 10.25
C ASN A 124 23.73 -8.35 8.71
N HIS A 125 24.80 -7.87 8.07
CA HIS A 125 24.90 -7.75 6.62
C HIS A 125 24.61 -9.09 5.93
N GLN A 126 25.37 -10.14 6.27
CA GLN A 126 25.18 -11.47 5.69
C GLN A 126 23.77 -12.03 5.93
N ARG A 127 23.16 -11.73 7.09
CA ARG A 127 21.77 -12.13 7.38
C ARG A 127 20.79 -11.48 6.40
N MET A 128 20.95 -10.18 6.12
CA MET A 128 20.11 -9.45 5.18
C MET A 128 20.30 -9.96 3.74
N ILE A 129 21.55 -10.19 3.32
CA ILE A 129 21.85 -10.75 1.99
C ILE A 129 21.25 -12.16 1.82
N ASN A 130 21.36 -13.02 2.83
CA ASN A 130 20.74 -14.34 2.79
C ASN A 130 19.21 -14.28 2.70
N GLU A 131 18.59 -13.27 3.33
CA GLU A 131 17.14 -13.03 3.22
C GLU A 131 16.74 -12.55 1.83
N ILE A 132 17.51 -11.63 1.22
CA ILE A 132 17.32 -11.19 -0.17
C ILE A 132 17.39 -12.40 -1.12
N ASN A 133 18.47 -13.18 -1.00
CA ASN A 133 18.70 -14.38 -1.79
C ASN A 133 17.52 -15.36 -1.68
N ARG A 134 17.10 -15.65 -0.45
CA ARG A 134 15.96 -16.54 -0.21
C ARG A 134 14.67 -16.01 -0.85
N TYR A 135 14.43 -14.70 -0.75
CA TYR A 135 13.26 -14.08 -1.36
C TYR A 135 13.31 -14.21 -2.88
N ILE A 136 14.40 -13.81 -3.53
CA ILE A 136 14.59 -13.92 -4.98
C ILE A 136 14.36 -15.36 -5.44
N SER A 137 15.02 -16.34 -4.82
CA SER A 137 14.85 -17.75 -5.20
C SER A 137 13.42 -18.26 -5.03
N SER A 138 12.62 -17.66 -4.14
CA SER A 138 11.22 -18.05 -3.94
C SER A 138 10.24 -17.43 -4.94
N ARG A 139 10.66 -16.39 -5.68
CA ARG A 139 9.78 -15.60 -6.56
C ARG A 139 9.92 -16.03 -8.02
N LYS A 140 8.84 -16.57 -8.59
CA LYS A 140 8.83 -17.00 -10.00
C LYS A 140 8.89 -15.83 -10.99
N GLU A 141 8.46 -14.65 -10.54
CA GLU A 141 8.45 -13.42 -11.34
C GLU A 141 9.83 -12.78 -11.41
N ILE A 142 10.76 -13.18 -10.55
CA ILE A 142 12.13 -12.67 -10.48
C ILE A 142 13.05 -13.72 -11.11
N LYS A 143 13.14 -13.71 -12.44
CA LYS A 143 13.88 -14.73 -13.20
C LYS A 143 14.65 -14.16 -14.39
N ASP A 144 14.40 -12.91 -14.73
CA ASP A 144 14.97 -12.29 -15.93
C ASP A 144 16.40 -11.78 -15.70
N PHE A 145 16.85 -11.74 -14.44
CA PHE A 145 18.17 -11.26 -14.03
C PHE A 145 18.87 -12.26 -13.11
N ASP A 146 20.20 -12.21 -13.12
CA ASP A 146 21.01 -13.02 -12.21
C ASP A 146 20.81 -12.57 -10.75
N GLN A 147 20.80 -13.53 -9.84
CA GLN A 147 20.54 -13.25 -8.43
C GLN A 147 21.66 -12.41 -7.80
N GLU A 148 22.93 -12.66 -8.15
CA GLU A 148 24.05 -11.88 -7.63
C GLU A 148 24.03 -10.46 -8.19
N GLU A 149 23.65 -10.29 -9.47
CA GLU A 149 23.47 -8.99 -10.11
C GLU A 149 22.43 -8.14 -9.34
N VAL A 150 21.24 -8.68 -9.08
CA VAL A 150 20.19 -7.96 -8.32
C VAL A 150 20.70 -7.57 -6.92
N VAL A 151 21.41 -8.47 -6.23
CA VAL A 151 21.97 -8.18 -4.90
C VAL A 151 23.00 -7.05 -4.94
N ASN A 152 23.89 -7.06 -5.93
CA ASN A 152 24.92 -6.03 -6.07
C ASN A 152 24.28 -4.66 -6.31
N ILE A 153 23.28 -4.58 -7.20
CA ILE A 153 22.54 -3.35 -7.47
C ILE A 153 21.83 -2.84 -6.20
N ILE A 154 21.18 -3.73 -5.44
CA ILE A 154 20.57 -3.35 -4.16
C ILE A 154 21.60 -2.69 -3.24
N VAL A 155 22.78 -3.32 -3.07
CA VAL A 155 23.82 -2.80 -2.17
C VAL A 155 24.39 -1.46 -2.66
N ASP A 156 24.56 -1.29 -3.96
CA ASP A 156 25.09 -0.06 -4.55
C ASP A 156 24.08 1.09 -4.48
N GLU A 157 22.80 0.78 -4.66
CA GLU A 157 21.73 1.78 -4.75
C GLU A 157 21.00 2.05 -3.43
N ILE A 158 21.22 1.25 -2.38
CA ILE A 158 20.52 1.40 -1.10
C ILE A 158 20.70 2.79 -0.49
N SER A 159 21.77 3.50 -0.86
CA SER A 159 22.00 4.90 -0.47
C SER A 159 20.91 5.86 -0.99
N SER A 160 20.25 5.53 -2.10
CA SER A 160 19.07 6.22 -2.64
C SER A 160 17.79 5.80 -1.91
N ASN A 161 17.74 6.12 -0.61
CA ASN A 161 16.58 5.88 0.23
C ASN A 161 16.07 7.15 0.90
N LYS A 162 14.81 7.14 1.31
CA LYS A 162 14.22 8.21 2.12
C LYS A 162 13.22 7.67 3.13
N VAL A 163 13.35 8.08 4.38
CA VAL A 163 12.37 7.77 5.43
C VAL A 163 11.56 9.02 5.75
N VAL A 164 10.26 8.98 5.45
CA VAL A 164 9.32 10.09 5.62
C VAL A 164 8.41 9.80 6.81
N MET A 165 8.50 10.63 7.85
CA MET A 165 7.65 10.53 9.04
C MET A 165 6.42 11.41 8.86
N MET A 166 5.23 10.82 8.71
CA MET A 166 4.00 11.55 8.47
C MET A 166 3.26 11.83 9.79
N ASN A 167 3.30 13.09 10.25
CA ASN A 167 2.55 13.54 11.42
C ASN A 167 1.17 14.12 11.05
N SER A 168 0.23 14.06 12.00
CA SER A 168 -1.19 14.36 11.81
C SER A 168 -1.57 15.80 11.46
N ASP A 169 -0.66 16.76 11.66
CA ASP A 169 -1.10 18.16 11.80
C ASP A 169 -0.77 19.04 10.59
N TYR A 170 0.27 18.75 9.80
CA TYR A 170 0.75 19.70 8.76
C TYR A 170 1.37 19.06 7.48
N ASP A 171 1.51 17.74 7.40
CA ASP A 171 2.38 17.08 6.39
C ASP A 171 1.64 16.45 5.20
N THR A 172 0.37 16.77 4.97
CA THR A 172 -0.49 16.14 3.94
C THR A 172 -0.57 16.93 2.63
N ARG A 173 0.49 17.63 2.23
CA ARG A 173 0.58 18.18 0.86
C ARG A 173 0.88 17.02 -0.10
N ASP A 174 0.32 17.01 -1.30
CA ASP A 174 0.53 15.94 -2.31
C ASP A 174 2.03 15.65 -2.55
N GLU A 175 2.88 16.67 -2.46
CA GLU A 175 4.34 16.53 -2.54
C GLU A 175 4.95 15.57 -1.50
N ASN A 176 4.23 15.20 -0.44
CA ASN A 176 4.70 14.31 0.62
C ASN A 176 4.25 12.86 0.46
N THR A 177 3.42 12.54 -0.54
CA THR A 177 2.97 11.17 -0.84
C THR A 177 3.57 10.59 -2.11
N THR A 178 4.30 11.39 -2.88
CA THR A 178 5.14 10.94 -4.01
C THR A 178 6.53 10.50 -3.51
N PRO A 179 6.99 9.28 -3.87
CA PRO A 179 8.35 8.81 -3.59
C PRO A 179 9.43 9.74 -4.16
N LYS A 180 10.41 10.13 -3.33
CA LYS A 180 11.49 11.09 -3.68
C LYS A 180 12.87 10.45 -3.83
N ALA A 181 12.96 9.14 -3.62
CA ALA A 181 14.15 8.32 -3.77
C ALA A 181 13.72 6.93 -4.20
N LYS A 182 14.65 6.13 -4.77
CA LYS A 182 14.37 4.79 -5.29
C LYS A 182 13.60 3.95 -4.26
N TYR A 183 14.03 4.04 -3.01
CA TYR A 183 13.38 3.40 -1.86
C TYR A 183 12.82 4.44 -0.89
N THR A 184 11.53 4.80 -1.03
CA THR A 184 10.87 5.71 -0.08
C THR A 184 10.00 4.94 0.91
N PHE A 185 10.22 5.17 2.21
CA PHE A 185 9.48 4.57 3.31
C PHE A 185 8.64 5.64 4.01
N PHE A 186 7.32 5.52 3.92
CA PHE A 186 6.36 6.38 4.61
C PHE A 186 5.98 5.73 5.94
N ILE A 187 6.16 6.45 7.04
CA ILE A 187 5.90 5.95 8.39
C ILE A 187 4.91 6.87 9.08
N GLY A 188 3.82 6.29 9.58
CA GLY A 188 2.78 7.03 10.27
C GLY A 188 1.50 7.15 9.45
N GLY A 189 0.36 7.14 10.15
CA GLY A 189 -0.94 6.83 9.53
C GLY A 189 -2.12 7.72 9.89
N ASN A 190 -1.91 8.91 10.45
CA ASN A 190 -3.02 9.88 10.51
C ASN A 190 -3.29 10.57 9.15
N VAL A 191 -2.43 10.34 8.14
CA VAL A 191 -2.68 10.72 6.72
C VAL A 191 -3.53 9.67 6.01
N VAL A 192 -3.64 8.47 6.59
CA VAL A 192 -4.42 7.35 6.06
C VAL A 192 -5.94 7.61 6.23
N SER A 193 -6.37 8.69 6.89
CA SER A 193 -7.78 9.07 7.05
C SER A 193 -8.29 10.20 6.15
N ARG A 194 -7.48 10.81 5.26
CA ARG A 194 -7.87 12.04 4.53
C ARG A 194 -8.03 11.92 3.01
N GLY A 195 -8.14 10.73 2.44
CA GLY A 195 -8.40 10.57 1.00
C GLY A 195 -7.18 10.80 0.08
N VAL A 196 -5.97 10.97 0.61
CA VAL A 196 -4.74 11.15 -0.19
C VAL A 196 -4.23 9.81 -0.73
N THR A 197 -3.83 9.77 -2.01
CA THR A 197 -3.24 8.58 -2.65
C THR A 197 -1.72 8.70 -2.71
N PHE A 198 -1.01 7.58 -2.59
CA PHE A 198 0.45 7.54 -2.69
C PHE A 198 0.88 7.13 -4.10
N ASP A 199 1.60 7.97 -4.82
CA ASP A 199 2.12 7.60 -6.14
C ASP A 199 3.12 6.46 -6.02
N ASN A 200 3.15 5.55 -7.00
CA ASN A 200 4.10 4.42 -7.06
C ASN A 200 4.22 3.62 -5.75
N LEU A 201 3.13 3.53 -4.97
CA LEU A 201 3.09 2.70 -3.77
C LEU A 201 3.19 1.23 -4.18
N LEU A 202 4.23 0.55 -3.71
CA LEU A 202 4.57 -0.84 -4.01
C LEU A 202 4.38 -1.77 -2.80
N GLY A 203 4.31 -1.22 -1.59
CA GLY A 203 4.14 -2.03 -0.39
C GLY A 203 3.38 -1.37 0.73
N MET A 204 2.66 -2.18 1.49
CA MET A 204 1.99 -1.78 2.73
C MET A 204 2.30 -2.76 3.85
N PHE A 205 2.60 -2.24 5.04
CA PHE A 205 2.72 -3.01 6.28
C PHE A 205 1.77 -2.44 7.33
N PHE A 206 0.76 -3.23 7.72
CA PHE A 206 -0.38 -2.75 8.49
C PHE A 206 -0.79 -3.75 9.57
N THR A 207 -0.51 -3.45 10.84
CA THR A 207 -0.85 -4.33 11.97
C THR A 207 -1.94 -3.76 12.87
N ARG A 208 -2.33 -2.50 12.66
CA ARG A 208 -3.34 -1.84 13.48
C ARG A 208 -4.77 -2.26 13.13
N SER A 209 -5.46 -2.90 14.07
CA SER A 209 -6.92 -3.05 14.01
C SER A 209 -7.68 -1.84 14.55
N ALA A 210 -8.91 -1.72 14.06
CA ALA A 210 -9.94 -0.82 14.53
C ALA A 210 -10.43 -1.22 15.93
N LYS A 211 -9.87 -0.68 17.03
CA LYS A 211 -10.33 -1.05 18.40
C LYS A 211 -11.81 -0.70 18.71
N HIS A 212 -12.48 0.09 17.89
CA HIS A 212 -13.91 0.41 18.01
C HIS A 212 -14.54 0.39 16.61
N ASN A 213 -15.79 -0.08 16.50
CA ASN A 213 -16.61 -0.13 15.28
C ASN A 213 -16.24 0.94 14.26
N ILE A 214 -15.33 0.60 13.34
CA ILE A 214 -14.92 1.51 12.30
C ILE A 214 -15.99 1.45 11.20
N GLN A 215 -16.53 2.62 10.86
CA GLN A 215 -17.49 2.80 9.77
C GLN A 215 -16.85 2.46 8.42
N GLN A 216 -17.63 1.93 7.46
CA GLN A 216 -17.16 1.49 6.15
C GLN A 216 -16.34 2.56 5.42
N ASP A 217 -16.75 3.83 5.50
CA ASP A 217 -16.05 4.98 4.90
C ASP A 217 -14.59 5.09 5.35
N THR A 218 -14.28 4.72 6.59
CA THR A 218 -12.93 4.78 7.12
C THR A 218 -12.05 3.68 6.52
N TYR A 219 -12.60 2.50 6.21
CA TYR A 219 -11.83 1.44 5.53
C TYR A 219 -11.53 1.81 4.08
N ILE A 220 -12.51 2.37 3.37
CA ILE A 220 -12.33 2.92 2.02
C ILE A 220 -11.24 4.00 2.02
N GLN A 221 -11.32 4.95 2.97
CA GLN A 221 -10.31 5.99 3.12
C GLN A 221 -8.93 5.43 3.48
N ARG A 222 -8.85 4.26 4.12
CA ARG A 222 -7.58 3.62 4.50
C ARG A 222 -6.96 2.75 3.42
N ALA A 223 -7.69 2.39 2.38
CA ALA A 223 -7.20 1.55 1.29
C ALA A 223 -6.31 2.33 0.31
N ARG A 224 -5.11 2.69 0.78
CA ARG A 224 -4.12 3.48 0.02
C ARG A 224 -3.46 2.72 -1.13
N MET A 225 -3.57 1.40 -1.12
CA MET A 225 -3.19 0.54 -2.25
C MET A 225 -4.08 0.72 -3.47
N PHE A 226 -5.24 1.38 -3.33
CA PHE A 226 -6.10 1.69 -4.47
C PHE A 226 -5.54 2.84 -5.29
N GLY A 227 -5.65 2.74 -6.62
CA GLY A 227 -5.08 3.69 -7.57
C GLY A 227 -4.55 3.01 -8.83
N SER A 228 -3.93 3.78 -9.71
CA SER A 228 -3.44 3.30 -11.02
C SER A 228 -2.15 2.48 -10.88
N ARG A 229 -2.27 1.19 -10.54
CA ARG A 229 -1.12 0.30 -10.22
C ARG A 229 -1.07 -0.99 -11.01
N LYS A 230 -1.92 -1.11 -12.04
CA LYS A 230 -2.10 -2.35 -12.80
C LYS A 230 -0.80 -2.89 -13.39
N THR A 231 0.10 -2.00 -13.80
CA THR A 231 1.39 -2.34 -14.43
C THR A 231 2.33 -3.15 -13.54
N TYR A 232 2.27 -2.94 -12.22
CA TYR A 232 3.18 -3.57 -11.25
C TYR A 232 2.45 -4.31 -10.11
N LEU A 233 1.13 -4.51 -10.22
CA LEU A 233 0.30 -5.11 -9.17
C LEU A 233 0.83 -6.46 -8.66
N LYS A 234 1.39 -7.30 -9.55
CA LYS A 234 2.01 -8.60 -9.20
C LYS A 234 3.18 -8.50 -8.22
N PHE A 235 3.82 -7.33 -8.14
CA PHE A 235 4.91 -7.04 -7.20
C PHE A 235 4.43 -6.27 -5.96
N PHE A 236 3.18 -5.82 -5.96
CA PHE A 236 2.63 -5.11 -4.82
C PHE A 236 2.55 -6.04 -3.61
N GLN A 237 3.10 -5.61 -2.47
CA GLN A 237 3.07 -6.39 -1.24
C GLN A 237 2.10 -5.81 -0.20
N LEU A 238 1.22 -6.65 0.32
CA LEU A 238 0.32 -6.33 1.43
C LEU A 238 0.65 -7.22 2.62
N TRP A 239 1.32 -6.64 3.61
CA TRP A 239 1.58 -7.25 4.91
C TRP A 239 0.50 -6.80 5.89
N ILE A 240 -0.37 -7.72 6.28
CA ILE A 240 -1.55 -7.41 7.09
C ILE A 240 -1.85 -8.57 8.06
N SER A 241 -2.41 -8.28 9.24
CA SER A 241 -2.87 -9.36 10.12
C SER A 241 -4.11 -10.04 9.52
N PRO A 242 -4.27 -11.36 9.70
CA PRO A 242 -5.44 -12.08 9.15
C PRO A 242 -6.78 -11.50 9.61
N GLU A 243 -6.86 -11.11 10.88
CA GLU A 243 -8.05 -10.47 11.48
C GLU A 243 -8.39 -9.17 10.77
N LEU A 244 -7.39 -8.32 10.56
CA LEU A 244 -7.61 -7.03 9.92
C LEU A 244 -7.97 -7.18 8.44
N PHE A 245 -7.36 -8.13 7.74
CA PHE A 245 -7.72 -8.43 6.37
C PHE A 245 -9.18 -8.88 6.26
N ALA A 246 -9.63 -9.77 7.15
CA ALA A 246 -11.01 -10.24 7.18
C ALA A 246 -12.00 -9.08 7.45
N ASP A 247 -11.65 -8.15 8.36
CA ASP A 247 -12.45 -6.96 8.61
C ASP A 247 -12.55 -6.05 7.38
N TRP A 248 -11.43 -5.81 6.69
CA TRP A 248 -11.42 -5.00 5.45
C TRP A 248 -12.25 -5.68 4.37
N GLN A 249 -12.04 -6.98 4.14
CA GLN A 249 -12.77 -7.75 3.15
C GLN A 249 -14.28 -7.70 3.42
N ARG A 250 -14.72 -7.95 4.66
CA ARG A 250 -16.13 -7.86 5.06
C ARG A 250 -16.70 -6.47 4.79
N CYS A 251 -15.97 -5.41 5.14
CA CYS A 251 -16.41 -4.04 4.89
C CYS A 251 -16.56 -3.75 3.39
N PHE A 252 -15.61 -4.18 2.56
CA PHE A 252 -15.69 -3.98 1.11
C PHE A 252 -16.79 -4.79 0.44
N VAL A 253 -17.07 -6.01 0.92
CA VAL A 253 -18.21 -6.82 0.46
C VAL A 253 -19.52 -6.12 0.79
N TYR A 254 -19.73 -5.68 2.04
CA TYR A 254 -20.97 -4.98 2.40
C TYR A 254 -21.14 -3.66 1.65
N HIS A 255 -20.05 -2.92 1.47
CA HIS A 255 -20.08 -1.72 0.64
C HIS A 255 -20.42 -2.03 -0.82
N TYR A 256 -19.90 -3.12 -1.39
CA TYR A 256 -20.28 -3.56 -2.74
C TYR A 256 -21.76 -3.93 -2.84
N ILE A 257 -22.27 -4.74 -1.91
CA ILE A 257 -23.68 -5.15 -1.88
C ILE A 257 -24.59 -3.93 -1.79
N SER A 258 -24.30 -2.99 -0.89
CA SER A 258 -25.11 -1.77 -0.75
C SER A 258 -25.18 -0.97 -2.07
N LEU A 259 -24.05 -0.82 -2.79
CA LEU A 259 -24.03 -0.13 -4.09
C LEU A 259 -24.82 -0.86 -5.18
N GLU A 260 -24.78 -2.20 -5.20
CA GLU A 260 -25.55 -2.97 -6.19
C GLU A 260 -27.05 -2.95 -5.89
N THR A 261 -27.45 -3.01 -4.62
CA THR A 261 -28.85 -2.82 -4.23
C THR A 261 -29.38 -1.46 -4.68
N LEU A 262 -28.61 -0.36 -4.49
CA LEU A 262 -29.00 0.96 -4.97
C LEU A 262 -29.28 0.99 -6.48
N LYS A 263 -28.48 0.28 -7.29
CA LYS A 263 -28.66 0.22 -8.75
C LYS A 263 -29.86 -0.62 -9.16
N GLU A 264 -30.22 -1.63 -8.38
CA GLU A 264 -31.35 -2.51 -8.67
C GLU A 264 -32.70 -1.97 -8.17
N THR A 265 -32.72 -1.17 -7.10
CA THR A 265 -33.97 -0.78 -6.44
C THR A 265 -34.44 0.67 -6.64
N GLU A 266 -33.70 1.57 -7.32
CA GLU A 266 -34.06 3.02 -7.37
C GLU A 266 -34.43 3.59 -5.97
N MET A 267 -33.82 3.09 -4.89
CA MET A 267 -34.16 3.48 -3.51
C MET A 267 -32.90 3.69 -2.67
N ALA A 268 -32.97 4.68 -1.77
CA ALA A 268 -31.91 5.17 -0.90
C ALA A 268 -31.44 4.14 0.17
N PRO A 269 -30.18 4.24 0.66
CA PRO A 269 -29.64 3.32 1.65
C PRO A 269 -30.18 3.57 3.07
N ILE A 270 -30.30 2.51 3.86
CA ILE A 270 -30.60 2.53 5.31
C ILE A 270 -29.30 2.31 6.09
#